data_AF-A0A822IR99-F1
#
_entry.id   AF-A0A822IR99-F1
#
_cell.length_a   1.000
_cell.length_b   1.000
_cell.length_c   1.000
_cell.angle_alpha   90.00
_cell.angle_beta   90.00
_cell.angle_gamma   90.00
#
_symmetry.space_group_name_H-M   'P 1'
#
loop_
_entity.id
_entity.type
_entity.pdbx_description
1 polymer ?
#
loop_
_entity_poly.entity_id
_entity_poly.type
_entity_poly.pdbx_seq_one_letter_code
_entity_poly.pdbx_strand_id
1 'polypeptide(L)'
;KNPDIAELMRAKAGTVNGALVSVLTICKALPYSYNRDLQEATPHLWRALDTVRASVRMARGMIGTMSVKKNAMITATNTGFMTATELADVIVRTTGIPFRTAHHIVGAIAKTGLTPTLSMLDELSSEIIHEKLSDRGLTEKAIRDALDPVDNVRKRKVMGGPSPLETKRQVAVINKKIITIEKDIGLFNKKINEASDKLAKACKKCA
;
A
#
# COMPACT_ATOMS: atom_id res chain seq x y z
N LYS A 1 16.75 -1.66 17.90
CA LYS A 1 17.21 -2.22 16.60
C LYS A 1 16.92 -1.18 15.55
N ASN A 2 17.92 -0.84 14.75
CA ASN A 2 17.79 0.19 13.72
C ASN A 2 17.22 -0.43 12.43
N PRO A 3 16.42 0.30 11.63
CA PRO A 3 15.86 -0.20 10.39
C PRO A 3 16.83 -0.01 9.21
N ASP A 4 18.12 -0.36 9.37
CA ASP A 4 19.21 -0.03 8.45
C ASP A 4 18.91 -0.45 7.00
N ILE A 5 18.33 -1.65 6.82
CA ILE A 5 17.96 -2.17 5.49
C ILE A 5 16.94 -1.26 4.80
N ALA A 6 15.91 -0.81 5.53
CA ALA A 6 14.89 0.07 4.97
C ALA A 6 15.47 1.46 4.64
N GLU A 7 16.37 1.98 5.49
CA GLU A 7 17.05 3.26 5.28
C GLU A 7 17.96 3.23 4.05
N LEU A 8 18.78 2.19 3.92
CA LEU A 8 19.67 1.99 2.78
C LEU A 8 18.88 1.78 1.49
N MET A 9 17.78 1.02 1.52
CA MET A 9 16.91 0.86 0.35
C MET A 9 16.30 2.19 -0.08
N ARG A 10 15.85 3.02 0.88
CA ARG A 10 15.31 4.35 0.60
C ARG A 10 16.37 5.25 -0.04
N ALA A 11 17.60 5.25 0.48
CA ALA A 11 18.71 6.00 -0.12
C ALA A 11 19.05 5.52 -1.55
N LYS A 12 19.04 4.20 -1.78
CA LYS A 12 19.30 3.59 -3.10
C LYS A 12 18.28 3.97 -4.16
N ALA A 13 17.06 4.37 -3.79
CA ALA A 13 16.12 4.96 -4.75
C ALA A 13 16.69 6.24 -5.40
N GLY A 14 17.43 7.05 -4.63
CA GLY A 14 18.14 8.21 -5.15
C GLY A 14 19.22 7.85 -6.19
N THR A 15 19.97 6.76 -5.96
CA THR A 15 20.94 6.25 -6.94
C THR A 15 20.29 5.85 -8.26
N VAL A 16 19.15 5.16 -8.20
CA VAL A 16 18.39 4.75 -9.40
C VAL A 16 17.84 5.98 -10.13
N ASN A 17 17.32 6.96 -9.40
CA ASN A 17 16.84 8.21 -9.98
C ASN A 17 17.98 9.01 -10.64
N GLY A 18 19.15 9.08 -10.01
CA GLY A 18 20.34 9.71 -10.59
C GLY A 18 20.76 9.04 -11.89
N ALA A 19 20.75 7.70 -11.94
CA ALA A 19 21.03 6.96 -13.16
C ALA A 19 20.03 7.27 -14.28
N LEU A 20 18.73 7.37 -13.96
CA LEU A 20 17.71 7.77 -14.93
C LEU A 20 17.99 9.16 -15.51
N VAL A 21 18.27 10.15 -14.66
CA VAL A 21 18.57 11.53 -15.10
C VAL A 21 19.82 11.54 -15.98
N SER A 22 20.90 10.86 -15.57
CA SER A 22 22.12 10.74 -16.39
C SER A 22 21.83 10.17 -17.77
N VAL A 23 21.10 9.06 -17.87
CA VAL A 23 20.76 8.43 -19.16
C VAL A 23 19.92 9.36 -20.03
N LEU A 24 18.89 10.00 -19.47
CA LEU A 24 18.05 10.95 -20.21
C LEU A 24 18.84 12.15 -20.72
N THR A 25 19.78 12.66 -19.93
CA THR A 25 20.63 13.79 -20.32
C THR A 25 21.65 13.40 -21.38
N ILE A 26 22.28 12.22 -21.28
CA ILE A 26 23.21 11.71 -22.31
C ILE A 26 22.48 11.55 -23.65
N CYS A 27 21.25 11.04 -23.63
CA CYS A 27 20.45 10.85 -24.84
C CYS A 27 19.85 12.15 -25.40
N LYS A 28 19.88 13.26 -24.65
CA LYS A 28 19.21 14.49 -25.04
C LYS A 28 19.93 15.15 -26.22
N ALA A 29 19.17 15.46 -27.27
CA ALA A 29 19.63 16.22 -28.44
C ALA A 29 20.79 15.57 -29.23
N LEU A 30 20.94 14.24 -29.15
CA LEU A 30 21.85 13.52 -30.03
C LEU A 30 21.33 13.57 -31.48
N PRO A 31 22.15 13.94 -32.47
CA PRO A 31 21.77 13.84 -33.87
C PRO A 31 21.64 12.38 -34.31
N TYR A 32 20.93 12.12 -35.40
CA TYR A 32 21.02 10.81 -36.06
C TYR A 32 22.43 10.65 -36.66
N SER A 33 23.12 9.50 -36.65
CA SER A 33 22.74 8.12 -36.29
C SER A 33 23.41 7.68 -34.97
N TYR A 34 24.23 6.61 -34.95
CA TYR A 34 24.97 6.17 -33.76
C TYR A 34 25.99 7.23 -33.31
N ASN A 35 25.90 7.62 -32.03
CA ASN A 35 26.86 8.50 -31.37
C ASN A 35 27.59 7.70 -30.27
N ARG A 36 28.91 7.90 -30.16
CA ARG A 36 29.73 7.20 -29.14
C ARG A 36 29.36 7.60 -27.71
N ASP A 37 28.73 8.75 -27.53
CA ASP A 37 28.12 9.24 -26.28
C ASP A 37 27.22 8.18 -25.61
N LEU A 38 26.55 7.35 -26.40
CA LEU A 38 25.69 6.27 -25.90
C LEU A 38 26.45 5.21 -25.08
N GLN A 39 27.78 5.13 -25.22
CA GLN A 39 28.60 4.25 -24.38
C GLN A 39 28.56 4.68 -22.91
N GLU A 40 28.42 5.98 -22.63
CA GLU A 40 28.32 6.51 -21.26
C GLU A 40 26.97 6.20 -20.60
N ALA A 41 25.91 5.97 -21.39
CA ALA A 41 24.60 5.61 -20.82
C ALA A 41 24.59 4.19 -20.21
N THR A 42 25.37 3.27 -20.77
CA THR A 42 25.34 1.84 -20.42
C THR A 42 25.75 1.58 -18.95
N PRO A 43 26.85 2.15 -18.43
CA PRO A 43 27.21 2.03 -17.01
C PRO A 43 26.12 2.49 -16.03
N HIS A 44 25.37 3.55 -16.37
CA HIS A 44 24.27 4.04 -15.54
C HIS A 44 23.11 3.04 -15.49
N LEU A 45 22.75 2.45 -16.63
CA LEU A 45 21.73 1.39 -16.71
C LEU A 45 22.11 0.17 -15.87
N TRP A 46 23.35 -0.30 -15.99
CA TRP A 46 23.84 -1.44 -15.19
C TRP A 46 23.84 -1.15 -13.70
N ARG A 47 24.34 0.03 -13.30
CA ARG A 47 24.32 0.45 -11.89
C ARG A 47 22.90 0.50 -11.33
N ALA A 48 21.94 1.01 -12.10
CA ALA A 48 20.54 1.07 -11.69
C ALA A 48 19.98 -0.35 -11.49
N LEU A 49 20.19 -1.24 -12.46
CA LEU A 49 19.73 -2.63 -12.41
C LEU A 49 20.30 -3.39 -11.21
N ASP A 50 21.61 -3.31 -10.98
CA ASP A 50 22.27 -3.97 -9.86
C ASP A 50 21.77 -3.44 -8.51
N THR A 51 21.57 -2.12 -8.43
CA THR A 51 21.02 -1.46 -7.24
C THR A 51 19.60 -1.96 -6.94
N VAL A 52 18.72 -2.01 -7.94
CA VAL A 52 17.35 -2.52 -7.78
C VAL A 52 17.35 -3.99 -7.39
N ARG A 53 18.14 -4.82 -8.08
CA ARG A 53 18.24 -6.26 -7.80
C ARG A 53 18.70 -6.55 -6.37
N ALA A 54 19.71 -5.81 -5.89
CA ALA A 54 20.17 -5.92 -4.52
C ALA A 54 19.08 -5.47 -3.52
N SER A 55 18.41 -4.34 -3.80
CA SER A 55 17.34 -3.80 -2.94
C SER A 55 16.14 -4.75 -2.83
N VAL A 56 15.71 -5.38 -3.92
CA VAL A 56 14.62 -6.38 -3.89
C VAL A 56 14.99 -7.61 -3.07
N ARG A 57 16.24 -8.09 -3.16
CA ARG A 57 16.73 -9.21 -2.34
C ARG A 57 16.73 -8.86 -0.85
N MET A 58 17.19 -7.66 -0.49
CA MET A 58 17.15 -7.17 0.89
C MET A 58 15.70 -7.04 1.40
N ALA A 59 14.80 -6.50 0.58
CA ALA A 59 13.37 -6.38 0.90
C ALA A 59 12.74 -7.74 1.20
N ARG A 60 13.02 -8.74 0.36
CA ARG A 60 12.55 -10.12 0.56
C ARG A 60 13.00 -10.68 1.91
N GLY A 61 14.27 -10.49 2.27
CA GLY A 61 14.80 -10.93 3.56
C GLY A 61 14.10 -10.22 4.72
N MET A 62 14.05 -8.88 4.68
CA MET A 62 13.44 -8.05 5.71
C MET A 62 11.97 -8.40 5.96
N ILE A 63 11.16 -8.52 4.89
CA ILE A 63 9.74 -8.88 4.99
C ILE A 63 9.58 -10.34 5.42
N GLY A 64 10.38 -11.26 4.85
CA GLY A 64 10.30 -12.68 5.12
C GLY A 64 10.62 -13.06 6.57
N THR A 65 11.44 -12.28 7.27
CA THR A 65 11.80 -12.50 8.68
C THR A 65 11.11 -11.53 9.65
N MET A 66 10.18 -10.70 9.17
CA MET A 66 9.52 -9.70 10.00
C MET A 66 8.62 -10.37 11.06
N SER A 67 8.69 -9.86 12.30
CA SER A 67 7.77 -10.25 13.38
C SER A 67 6.71 -9.18 13.60
N VAL A 68 5.44 -9.57 13.48
CA VAL A 68 4.30 -8.66 13.66
C VAL A 68 3.85 -8.66 15.12
N LYS A 69 3.92 -7.50 15.78
CA LYS A 69 3.46 -7.32 17.17
C LYS A 69 1.95 -7.10 17.22
N LYS A 70 1.16 -8.18 17.05
CA LYS A 70 -0.31 -8.14 16.97
C LYS A 70 -0.97 -7.36 18.12
N ASN A 71 -0.54 -7.60 19.37
CA ASN A 71 -1.12 -6.93 20.54
C ASN A 71 -0.88 -5.41 20.48
N ALA A 72 0.33 -4.98 20.14
CA ALA A 72 0.65 -3.56 20.00
C ALA A 72 -0.18 -2.90 18.87
N MET A 73 -0.41 -3.62 17.77
CA MET A 73 -1.27 -3.12 16.68
C MET A 73 -2.73 -2.97 17.10
N ILE A 74 -3.28 -3.93 17.87
CA ILE A 74 -4.66 -3.84 18.40
C ILE A 74 -4.75 -2.70 19.43
N THR A 75 -3.77 -2.55 20.32
CA THR A 75 -3.77 -1.42 21.25
C THR A 75 -3.71 -0.09 20.51
N ALA A 76 -2.87 0.00 19.48
CA ALA A 76 -2.78 1.19 18.63
C ALA A 76 -4.10 1.46 17.88
N THR A 77 -4.95 0.46 17.65
CA THR A 77 -6.27 0.72 17.03
C THR A 77 -7.23 1.50 17.92
N ASN A 78 -7.00 1.46 19.23
CA ASN A 78 -7.80 2.19 20.21
C ASN A 78 -7.24 3.59 20.47
N THR A 79 -6.03 3.89 20.01
CA THR A 79 -5.41 5.21 20.13
C THR A 79 -5.72 6.08 18.91
N GLY A 80 -6.12 7.33 19.13
CA GLY A 80 -6.29 8.31 18.05
C GLY A 80 -7.61 8.23 17.28
N PHE A 81 -8.67 7.64 17.87
CA PHE A 81 -10.04 7.76 17.34
C PHE A 81 -10.23 7.26 15.90
N MET A 82 -9.49 6.22 15.48
CA MET A 82 -9.52 5.71 14.10
C MET A 82 -10.90 5.23 13.62
N THR A 83 -11.82 4.96 14.53
CA THR A 83 -13.21 4.56 14.24
C THR A 83 -14.18 5.73 14.09
N ALA A 84 -13.72 6.99 14.25
CA ALA A 84 -14.53 8.20 14.14
C ALA A 84 -15.33 8.27 12.82
N THR A 85 -14.69 7.92 11.71
CA THR A 85 -15.33 7.95 10.39
C THR A 85 -16.50 6.96 10.32
N GLU A 86 -16.34 5.76 10.87
CA GLU A 86 -17.44 4.80 10.89
C GLU A 86 -18.57 5.26 11.81
N LEU A 87 -18.25 5.85 12.96
CA LEU A 87 -19.27 6.40 13.85
C LEU A 87 -20.08 7.49 13.13
N ALA A 88 -19.43 8.37 12.37
CA ALA A 88 -20.13 9.37 11.55
C ALA A 88 -21.02 8.70 10.49
N ASP A 89 -20.52 7.68 9.79
CA ASP A 89 -21.31 6.94 8.81
C ASP A 89 -22.52 6.21 9.44
N VAL A 90 -22.36 5.63 10.63
CA VAL A 90 -23.45 4.99 11.39
C VAL A 90 -24.51 6.02 11.77
N ILE A 91 -24.11 7.21 12.23
CA ILE A 91 -25.04 8.29 12.53
C ILE A 91 -25.83 8.65 11.27
N VAL A 92 -25.17 8.92 10.14
CA VAL A 92 -25.84 9.24 8.88
C VAL A 92 -26.83 8.16 8.47
N ARG A 93 -26.41 6.88 8.50
CA ARG A 93 -27.27 5.75 8.10
C ARG A 93 -28.48 5.56 9.01
N THR A 94 -28.34 5.86 10.29
CA THR A 94 -29.40 5.61 11.29
C THR A 94 -30.35 6.79 11.39
N THR A 95 -29.83 8.02 11.40
CA THR A 95 -30.60 9.23 11.71
C THR A 95 -30.94 10.08 10.49
N GLY A 96 -30.32 9.79 9.33
CA GLY A 96 -30.53 10.49 8.07
C GLY A 96 -29.92 11.90 8.01
N ILE A 97 -29.19 12.35 9.03
CA ILE A 97 -28.57 13.69 9.02
C ILE A 97 -27.44 13.76 7.98
N PRO A 98 -27.13 14.95 7.43
CA PRO A 98 -26.01 15.11 6.51
C PRO A 98 -24.67 14.68 7.11
N PHE A 99 -23.81 14.04 6.30
CA PHE A 99 -22.49 13.57 6.74
C PHE A 99 -21.63 14.68 7.34
N ARG A 100 -21.68 15.90 6.78
CA ARG A 100 -20.94 17.05 7.32
C ARG A 100 -21.31 17.32 8.79
N THR A 101 -22.60 17.22 9.11
CA THR A 101 -23.12 17.41 10.47
C THR A 101 -22.67 16.26 11.39
N ALA A 102 -22.86 15.01 10.96
CA ALA A 102 -22.40 13.84 11.72
C ALA A 102 -20.88 13.90 12.00
N HIS A 103 -20.10 14.29 11.01
CA HIS A 103 -18.65 14.47 11.12
C HIS A 103 -18.28 15.57 12.10
N HIS A 104 -19.00 16.70 12.10
CA HIS A 104 -18.79 17.77 13.09
C HIS A 104 -19.06 17.30 14.51
N ILE A 105 -20.18 16.60 14.75
CA ILE A 105 -20.55 16.06 16.06
C ILE A 105 -19.48 15.09 16.57
N VAL A 106 -19.11 14.09 15.75
CA VAL A 106 -18.09 13.10 16.13
C VAL A 106 -16.71 13.77 16.31
N GLY A 107 -16.37 14.73 15.46
CA GLY A 107 -15.11 15.46 15.53
C GLY A 107 -14.97 16.30 16.81
N ALA A 108 -16.07 16.86 17.33
CA ALA A 108 -16.07 17.55 18.61
C ALA A 108 -15.73 16.61 19.77
N ILE A 109 -16.30 15.39 19.78
CA ILE A 109 -15.95 14.37 20.78
C ILE A 109 -14.50 13.92 20.62
N ALA A 110 -14.05 13.66 19.39
CA ALA A 110 -12.69 13.16 19.14
C ALA A 110 -11.60 14.09 19.70
N LYS A 111 -11.83 15.41 19.70
CA LYS A 111 -10.92 16.41 20.29
C LYS A 111 -10.78 16.30 21.80
N THR A 112 -11.77 15.74 22.50
CA THR A 112 -11.73 15.57 23.95
C THR A 112 -10.89 14.36 24.37
N GLY A 113 -10.61 13.43 23.45
CA GLY A 113 -9.93 12.16 23.75
C GLY A 113 -10.80 11.14 24.50
N LEU A 114 -12.06 11.46 24.78
CA LEU A 114 -13.01 10.58 25.47
C LEU A 114 -13.68 9.62 24.50
N THR A 115 -14.04 8.41 24.96
CA THR A 115 -14.83 7.49 24.12
C THR A 115 -16.25 8.02 23.95
N PRO A 116 -16.81 8.07 22.73
CA PRO A 116 -18.17 8.58 22.51
C PRO A 116 -19.22 7.71 23.20
N THR A 117 -20.17 8.35 23.84
CA THR A 117 -21.38 7.73 24.42
C THR A 117 -22.62 8.34 23.78
N LEU A 118 -23.78 7.68 23.89
CA LEU A 118 -25.02 8.23 23.35
C LEU A 118 -25.36 9.59 23.98
N SER A 119 -25.15 9.73 25.29
CA SER A 119 -25.42 10.98 26.01
C SER A 119 -24.60 12.15 25.47
N MET A 120 -23.30 11.94 25.23
CA MET A 120 -22.42 12.98 24.69
C MET A 120 -22.79 13.36 23.26
N LEU A 121 -23.16 12.36 22.45
CA LEU A 121 -23.60 12.59 21.08
C LEU A 121 -24.93 13.35 21.02
N ASP A 122 -25.87 13.06 21.92
CA ASP A 122 -27.15 13.75 22.04
C ASP A 122 -26.99 15.19 22.56
N GLU A 123 -26.09 15.43 23.51
CA GLU A 123 -25.77 16.78 23.99
C GLU A 123 -25.26 17.65 22.84
N LEU A 124 -24.23 17.18 22.12
CA LEU A 124 -23.68 17.90 20.99
C LEU A 124 -24.66 18.04 19.82
N SER A 125 -25.47 17.03 19.54
CA SER A 125 -26.48 17.15 18.47
C SER A 125 -27.59 18.13 18.86
N SER A 126 -27.97 18.20 20.13
CA SER A 126 -28.95 19.17 20.62
C SER A 126 -28.43 20.61 20.49
N GLU A 127 -27.13 20.83 20.67
CA GLU A 127 -26.50 22.14 20.44
C GLU A 127 -26.42 22.50 18.95
N ILE A 128 -26.03 21.55 18.10
CA ILE A 128 -25.70 21.81 16.69
C ILE A 128 -26.93 21.80 15.78
N ILE A 129 -27.89 20.89 16.03
CA ILE A 129 -29.08 20.69 15.19
C ILE A 129 -30.40 20.73 15.96
N HIS A 130 -30.39 21.08 17.26
CA HIS A 130 -31.59 21.20 18.09
C HIS A 130 -32.43 19.91 18.20
N GLU A 131 -31.78 18.76 17.99
CA GLU A 131 -32.40 17.44 18.04
C GLU A 131 -31.43 16.41 18.62
N LYS A 132 -31.95 15.39 19.30
CA LYS A 132 -31.16 14.26 19.80
C LYS A 132 -31.01 13.19 18.72
N LEU A 133 -29.84 12.56 18.64
CA LEU A 133 -29.63 11.45 17.72
C LEU A 133 -30.38 10.19 18.18
N SER A 134 -30.58 10.03 19.49
CA SER A 134 -31.40 8.96 20.08
C SER A 134 -32.86 9.00 19.63
N ASP A 135 -33.46 10.19 19.57
CA ASP A 135 -34.83 10.39 19.06
C ASP A 135 -34.96 9.99 17.59
N ARG A 136 -33.84 10.03 16.84
CA ARG A 136 -33.72 9.57 15.46
C ARG A 136 -33.26 8.11 15.33
N GLY A 137 -33.28 7.35 16.43
CA GLY A 137 -33.03 5.91 16.43
C GLY A 137 -31.57 5.49 16.64
N LEU A 138 -30.64 6.41 16.93
CA LEU A 138 -29.28 6.03 17.32
C LEU A 138 -29.29 5.32 18.68
N THR A 139 -28.59 4.19 18.78
CA THR A 139 -28.53 3.40 20.02
C THR A 139 -27.11 3.26 20.55
N GLU A 140 -26.98 3.05 21.86
CA GLU A 140 -25.69 2.76 22.49
C GLU A 140 -25.01 1.52 21.87
N LYS A 141 -25.81 0.54 21.44
CA LYS A 141 -25.30 -0.63 20.72
C LYS A 141 -24.69 -0.23 19.37
N ALA A 142 -25.37 0.59 18.59
CA ALA A 142 -24.87 1.06 17.29
C ALA A 142 -23.55 1.82 17.44
N ILE A 143 -23.40 2.62 18.50
CA ILE A 143 -22.15 3.33 18.84
C ILE A 143 -21.04 2.33 19.18
N ARG A 144 -21.28 1.38 20.08
CA ARG A 144 -20.29 0.35 20.44
C ARG A 144 -19.84 -0.46 19.22
N ASP A 145 -20.78 -0.87 18.36
CA ASP A 145 -20.50 -1.63 17.14
C ASP A 145 -19.69 -0.78 16.13
N ALA A 146 -19.94 0.54 16.06
CA ALA A 146 -19.18 1.46 15.21
C ALA A 146 -17.74 1.66 15.70
N LEU A 147 -17.52 1.56 17.02
CA LEU A 147 -16.23 1.75 17.65
C LEU A 147 -15.36 0.48 17.69
N ASP A 148 -15.87 -0.68 17.25
CA ASP A 148 -15.08 -1.91 17.13
C ASP A 148 -14.21 -1.90 15.85
N PRO A 149 -12.87 -1.77 15.95
CA PRO A 149 -12.00 -1.71 14.78
C PRO A 149 -11.96 -3.02 13.97
N VAL A 150 -12.20 -4.17 14.61
CA VAL A 150 -12.18 -5.49 13.94
C VAL A 150 -13.43 -5.64 13.08
N ASP A 151 -14.58 -5.24 13.60
CA ASP A 151 -15.85 -5.31 12.87
C ASP A 151 -15.86 -4.31 11.70
N ASN A 152 -15.33 -3.11 11.91
CA ASN A 152 -15.05 -2.11 10.87
C ASN A 152 -14.31 -2.69 9.67
N VAL A 153 -13.21 -3.40 9.92
CA VAL A 153 -12.43 -4.05 8.85
C VAL A 153 -13.25 -5.14 8.16
N ARG A 154 -14.00 -5.95 8.91
CA ARG A 154 -14.84 -7.03 8.35
C ARG A 154 -15.98 -6.52 7.46
N LYS A 155 -16.57 -5.37 7.78
CA LYS A 155 -17.67 -4.74 7.02
C LYS A 155 -17.22 -4.17 5.68
N ARG A 156 -15.96 -3.72 5.56
CA ARG A 156 -15.40 -3.10 4.34
C ARG A 156 -15.04 -4.15 3.27
N LYS A 157 -16.06 -4.76 2.69
CA LYS A 157 -16.00 -5.85 1.69
C LYS A 157 -15.94 -5.39 0.24
N VAL A 158 -15.90 -4.08 0.00
CA VAL A 158 -15.73 -3.51 -1.35
C VAL A 158 -14.42 -3.99 -1.98
N MET A 159 -14.34 -4.01 -3.31
CA MET A 159 -13.12 -4.37 -4.02
C MET A 159 -11.95 -3.47 -3.58
N GLY A 160 -10.82 -4.07 -3.22
CA GLY A 160 -9.67 -3.35 -2.65
C GLY A 160 -9.79 -2.99 -1.16
N GLY A 161 -10.91 -3.33 -0.51
CA GLY A 161 -11.13 -3.12 0.92
C GLY A 161 -10.29 -4.04 1.82
N PRO A 162 -10.14 -3.69 3.11
CA PRO A 162 -9.27 -4.43 4.06
C PRO A 162 -9.92 -5.71 4.61
N SER A 163 -11.17 -6.03 4.25
CA SER A 163 -11.84 -7.20 4.82
C SER A 163 -11.06 -8.50 4.56
N PRO A 164 -11.14 -9.49 5.46
CA PRO A 164 -10.48 -10.78 5.24
C PRO A 164 -10.93 -11.48 3.95
N LEU A 165 -12.20 -11.30 3.57
CA LEU A 165 -12.75 -11.83 2.32
C LEU A 165 -12.03 -11.24 1.11
N GLU A 166 -11.97 -9.91 1.04
CA GLU A 166 -11.36 -9.21 -0.08
C GLU A 166 -9.83 -9.39 -0.12
N THR A 167 -9.18 -9.39 1.04
CA THR A 167 -7.74 -9.66 1.16
C THR A 167 -7.40 -11.05 0.61
N LYS A 168 -8.19 -12.09 0.95
CA LYS A 168 -8.01 -13.44 0.41
C LYS A 168 -8.23 -13.48 -1.11
N ARG A 169 -9.26 -12.78 -1.61
CA ARG A 169 -9.50 -12.65 -3.06
C ARG A 169 -8.29 -12.02 -3.76
N GLN A 170 -7.76 -10.93 -3.22
CA GLN A 170 -6.62 -10.22 -3.80
C GLN A 170 -5.33 -11.05 -3.78
N VAL A 171 -5.08 -11.81 -2.71
CA VAL A 171 -3.96 -12.77 -2.65
C VAL A 171 -4.08 -13.81 -3.77
N ALA A 172 -5.27 -14.36 -4.01
CA ALA A 172 -5.48 -15.32 -5.09
C ALA A 172 -5.22 -14.70 -6.48
N VAL A 173 -5.63 -13.45 -6.70
CA VAL A 173 -5.35 -12.71 -7.96
C VAL A 173 -3.85 -12.52 -8.15
N ILE A 174 -3.13 -12.11 -7.11
CA ILE A 174 -1.68 -11.90 -7.17
C ILE A 174 -0.95 -13.23 -7.43
N ASN A 175 -1.36 -14.31 -6.78
CA ASN A 175 -0.77 -15.64 -7.02
C ASN A 175 -0.93 -16.09 -8.48
N LYS A 176 -2.09 -15.85 -9.10
CA LYS A 176 -2.28 -16.11 -10.53
C LYS A 176 -1.32 -15.30 -11.40
N LYS A 177 -1.12 -14.01 -11.09
CA LYS A 177 -0.16 -13.16 -11.81
C LYS A 177 1.29 -13.66 -11.66
N ILE A 178 1.67 -14.12 -10.48
CA ILE A 178 3.01 -14.69 -10.23
C ILE A 178 3.24 -15.89 -11.15
N ILE A 179 2.28 -16.83 -11.22
CA ILE A 179 2.38 -18.01 -12.09
C ILE A 179 2.57 -17.61 -13.57
N THR A 180 1.82 -16.62 -14.05
CA THR A 180 1.98 -16.11 -15.42
C THR A 180 3.38 -15.54 -15.66
N ILE A 181 3.86 -14.69 -14.74
CA ILE A 181 5.20 -14.08 -14.85
C ILE A 181 6.29 -15.15 -14.82
N GLU A 182 6.18 -16.16 -13.96
CA GLU A 182 7.13 -17.27 -13.88
C GLU A 182 7.17 -18.08 -15.18
N LYS A 183 6.00 -18.32 -15.80
CA LYS A 183 5.90 -18.96 -17.10
C LYS A 183 6.59 -18.14 -18.19
N ASP A 184 6.37 -16.83 -18.22
CA ASP A 184 6.99 -15.94 -19.20
C ASP A 184 8.52 -15.92 -19.04
N ILE A 185 9.02 -15.81 -17.80
CA ILE A 185 10.45 -15.91 -17.48
C ILE A 185 11.02 -17.25 -17.96
N GLY A 186 10.31 -18.36 -17.71
CA GLY A 186 10.72 -19.69 -18.17
C GLY A 186 10.85 -19.77 -19.69
N LEU A 187 9.90 -19.19 -20.42
CA LEU A 187 9.94 -19.12 -21.89
C LEU A 187 11.12 -18.28 -22.39
N PHE A 188 11.38 -17.13 -21.78
CA PHE A 188 12.53 -16.29 -22.13
C PHE A 188 13.86 -17.01 -21.91
N ASN A 189 14.03 -17.66 -20.75
CA ASN A 189 15.24 -18.41 -20.44
C ASN A 189 15.46 -19.56 -21.43
N LYS A 190 14.40 -20.28 -21.80
CA LYS A 190 14.48 -21.34 -22.82
C LYS A 190 14.98 -20.79 -24.17
N LYS A 191 14.41 -19.68 -24.64
CA LYS A 191 14.84 -19.05 -25.91
C LYS A 191 16.30 -18.60 -25.87
N ILE A 192 16.74 -18.02 -24.75
CA ILE A 192 18.12 -17.58 -24.56
C ILE A 192 19.07 -18.79 -24.61
N ASN A 193 18.76 -19.84 -23.85
CA ASN A 193 19.59 -21.06 -23.81
C ASN A 193 19.68 -21.73 -25.18
N GLU A 194 18.56 -21.87 -25.91
CA GLU A 194 18.55 -22.43 -27.26
C GLU A 194 19.40 -21.61 -28.24
N ALA A 195 19.36 -20.28 -28.15
CA ALA A 195 20.17 -19.39 -28.98
C ALA A 195 21.67 -19.52 -28.63
N SER A 196 22.00 -19.56 -27.34
CA SER A 196 23.38 -19.78 -26.86
C SER A 196 23.93 -21.13 -27.32
N ASP A 197 23.14 -22.20 -27.25
CA ASP A 197 23.56 -23.53 -27.71
C ASP A 197 23.79 -23.58 -29.24
N LYS A 198 22.93 -22.92 -30.02
CA LYS A 198 23.11 -22.80 -31.47
C LYS A 198 24.39 -22.05 -31.80
N LEU A 199 24.66 -20.94 -31.11
CA LEU A 199 25.88 -20.15 -31.28
C LEU A 199 27.12 -21.00 -30.94
N ALA A 200 27.11 -21.69 -29.80
CA ALA A 200 28.22 -22.54 -29.39
C ALA A 200 28.51 -23.66 -30.40
N LYS A 201 27.46 -24.29 -30.96
CA LYS A 201 27.60 -25.29 -32.04
C LYS A 201 28.15 -24.68 -33.33
N ALA A 202 27.74 -23.48 -33.70
CA ALA A 202 28.26 -22.78 -34.88
C ALA A 202 29.75 -22.45 -34.71
N CYS A 203 30.16 -21.91 -33.56
CA CYS A 203 31.56 -21.61 -33.26
C CYS A 203 32.45 -22.87 -33.36
N LYS A 204 31.98 -24.02 -32.86
CA LYS A 204 32.71 -25.29 -32.95
C LYS A 204 32.86 -25.83 -34.38
N LYS A 205 32.02 -25.42 -35.33
CA LYS A 205 32.14 -25.80 -36.74
C LYS A 205 33.12 -24.90 -37.51
N CYS A 206 33.40 -23.72 -36.98
CA CYS A 206 34.30 -22.73 -37.60
C CYS A 206 35.73 -22.76 -37.03
N ALA A 207 35.96 -23.52 -35.96
CA ALA A 207 37.27 -23.76 -35.36
C ALA A 207 37.81 -25.13 -35.82
#